data_AF-A0A7W1GP51-F1
#
_entry.id   AF-A0A7W1GP51-F1
#
_cell.length_a   1.000
_cell.length_b   1.000
_cell.length_c   1.000
_cell.angle_alpha   90.00
_cell.angle_beta   90.00
_cell.angle_gamma   90.00
#
_symmetry.space_group_name_H-M   'P 1'
#
loop_
_entity.id
_entity.type
_entity.pdbx_description
1 polymer ?
#
loop_
_entity_poly.entity_id
_entity_poly.type
_entity_poly.pdbx_seq_one_letter_code
_entity_poly.pdbx_strand_id
1 'polypeptide(L)'
;MSEQPAPDHGFETLAIHAGQEPDPYTGAVVPPIYATSTYAQDRVGEPRAGYEYSRSANPTRTALEQCMAALEAGSHGFAFASGLAAQDTLLRTVCSPGDHVVVPDDAYGGTFRQFARVHGDWGLEYDPVPLTDVDAVAAAVTPGRTRVVWVETPTNPLLRIADIAALADVAHTAGALLVVDNTFASPYLQQPLLLGADVVLHSTTKYCGGHSDVIGGVLVADDDDLAEQLRFMHNAVGSVAGPFDSWLVL
;
A
#
# COMPACT_ATOMS: atom_id res chain seq x y z
N MET A 1 23.47 -20.60 3.50
CA MET A 1 22.03 -20.92 3.46
C MET A 1 21.27 -19.61 3.35
N SER A 2 21.31 -18.93 2.20
CA SER A 2 20.70 -17.61 2.04
C SER A 2 20.21 -17.43 0.61
N GLU A 3 19.29 -18.30 0.20
CA GLU A 3 18.45 -17.98 -0.96
C GLU A 3 17.28 -17.15 -0.44
N GLN A 4 16.91 -16.07 -1.15
CA GLN A 4 15.67 -15.37 -0.83
C GLN A 4 14.51 -16.35 -0.90
N PRO A 5 13.52 -16.23 0.00
CA PRO A 5 12.33 -17.06 -0.09
C PRO A 5 11.65 -16.76 -1.43
N ALA A 6 11.36 -17.80 -2.21
CA ALA A 6 10.51 -17.67 -3.37
C ALA A 6 9.06 -17.32 -2.93
N PRO A 7 8.24 -16.71 -3.79
CA PRO A 7 6.87 -16.31 -3.46
C PRO A 7 5.96 -17.46 -3.01
N ASP A 8 6.33 -18.71 -3.27
CA ASP A 8 5.60 -19.93 -2.89
C ASP A 8 5.97 -20.47 -1.49
N HIS A 9 6.88 -19.82 -0.77
CA HIS A 9 7.17 -20.15 0.62
C HIS A 9 6.00 -19.78 1.56
N GLY A 10 5.95 -20.42 2.72
CA GLY A 10 4.93 -20.12 3.74
C GLY A 10 5.06 -18.73 4.34
N PHE A 11 3.95 -18.19 4.85
CA PHE A 11 3.84 -16.83 5.39
C PHE A 11 4.94 -16.50 6.41
N GLU A 12 5.16 -17.37 7.40
CA GLU A 12 6.13 -17.11 8.47
C GLU A 12 7.57 -17.04 7.93
N THR A 13 7.85 -17.78 6.85
CA THR A 13 9.15 -17.71 6.20
C THR A 13 9.31 -16.38 5.45
N LEU A 14 8.27 -15.95 4.74
CA LEU A 14 8.26 -14.67 4.04
C LEU A 14 8.39 -13.50 5.03
N ALA A 15 7.63 -13.51 6.13
CA ALA A 15 7.65 -12.45 7.15
C ALA A 15 9.03 -12.26 7.78
N ILE A 16 9.84 -13.32 7.89
CA ILE A 16 11.18 -13.27 8.49
C ILE A 16 12.26 -12.97 7.45
N HIS A 17 12.10 -13.40 6.19
CA HIS A 17 13.22 -13.44 5.23
C HIS A 17 13.03 -12.60 3.96
N ALA A 18 11.79 -12.28 3.56
CA ALA A 18 11.55 -11.48 2.37
C ALA A 18 12.11 -10.06 2.55
N GLY A 19 12.99 -9.63 1.65
CA GLY A 19 13.69 -8.34 1.75
C GLY A 19 14.78 -8.25 2.82
N GLN A 20 15.10 -9.36 3.52
CA GLN A 20 16.07 -9.38 4.63
C GLN A 20 17.31 -10.24 4.31
N GLU A 21 17.93 -10.00 3.15
CA GLU A 21 19.19 -10.65 2.80
C GLU A 21 20.32 -10.25 3.76
N PRO A 22 21.22 -11.19 4.12
CA PRO A 22 22.41 -10.85 4.89
C PRO A 22 23.23 -9.75 4.20
N ASP A 23 23.64 -8.74 4.97
CA ASP A 23 24.39 -7.61 4.44
C ASP A 23 25.68 -8.08 3.72
N PRO A 24 25.89 -7.72 2.43
CA PRO A 24 26.99 -8.27 1.65
C PRO A 24 28.37 -7.80 2.12
N TYR A 25 28.45 -6.75 2.94
CA TYR A 25 29.72 -6.22 3.45
C TYR A 25 30.13 -6.87 4.79
N THR A 26 29.20 -6.99 5.74
CA THR A 26 29.46 -7.44 7.12
C THR A 26 28.89 -8.81 7.45
N GLY A 27 27.92 -9.29 6.67
CA GLY A 27 27.15 -10.51 6.97
C GLY A 27 26.09 -10.32 8.06
N ALA A 28 25.71 -9.08 8.39
CA ALA A 28 24.63 -8.81 9.35
C ALA A 28 23.33 -9.48 8.88
N VAL A 29 22.71 -10.28 9.75
CA VAL A 29 21.52 -11.08 9.41
C VAL A 29 20.25 -10.24 9.43
N VAL A 30 20.20 -9.20 10.27
CA VAL A 30 19.14 -8.19 10.29
C VAL A 30 19.59 -7.01 9.44
N PRO A 31 18.72 -6.48 8.54
CA PRO A 31 19.04 -5.32 7.73
C PRO A 31 19.57 -4.14 8.59
N PRO A 32 20.73 -3.57 8.26
CA PRO A 32 21.24 -2.38 8.95
C PRO A 32 20.29 -1.18 8.79
N ILE A 33 20.28 -0.29 9.78
CA ILE A 33 19.55 0.98 9.69
C ILE A 33 20.40 2.00 8.92
N TYR A 34 20.03 2.28 7.67
CA TYR A 34 20.67 3.30 6.84
C TYR A 34 20.13 4.70 7.18
N ALA A 35 20.59 5.25 8.30
CA ALA A 35 20.26 6.59 8.79
C ALA A 35 21.02 7.72 8.07
N THR A 36 21.06 7.67 6.74
CA THR A 36 21.67 8.70 5.87
C THR A 36 20.63 9.28 4.92
N SER A 37 20.82 10.52 4.49
CA SER A 37 20.00 11.16 3.47
C SER A 37 20.50 10.91 2.05
N THR A 38 21.81 10.73 1.86
CA THR A 38 22.45 10.65 0.54
C THR A 38 23.45 9.50 0.46
N TYR A 39 23.66 8.99 -0.75
CA TYR A 39 24.57 7.90 -1.06
C TYR A 39 25.56 8.34 -2.14
N ALA A 40 26.80 7.88 -2.03
CA ALA A 40 27.81 8.12 -3.05
C ALA A 40 27.43 7.36 -4.34
N GLN A 41 27.46 8.08 -5.47
CA GLN A 41 27.27 7.51 -6.80
C GLN A 41 28.63 7.10 -7.38
N ASP A 42 28.65 6.08 -8.24
CA ASP A 42 29.89 5.66 -8.91
C ASP A 42 30.28 6.66 -10.00
N ARG A 43 29.28 7.27 -10.66
CA ARG A 43 29.38 8.45 -11.53
C ARG A 43 28.11 9.30 -11.40
N VAL A 44 28.12 10.53 -11.91
CA VAL A 44 26.93 11.39 -11.92
C VAL A 44 25.81 10.71 -12.71
N GLY A 45 24.67 10.46 -12.07
CA GLY A 45 23.53 9.75 -12.64
C GLY A 45 23.64 8.23 -12.60
N GLU A 46 24.64 7.68 -11.90
CA GLU A 46 24.87 6.24 -11.76
C GLU A 46 24.91 5.83 -10.28
N PRO A 47 23.72 5.66 -9.66
CA PRO A 47 23.61 5.31 -8.25
C PRO A 47 24.15 3.90 -7.99
N ARG A 48 24.93 3.76 -6.92
CA ARG A 48 25.39 2.44 -6.48
C ARG A 48 24.22 1.66 -5.91
N ALA A 49 23.97 0.48 -6.48
CA ALA A 49 22.86 -0.39 -6.09
C ALA A 49 21.49 0.31 -6.12
N GLY A 50 21.31 1.33 -6.97
CA GLY A 50 20.02 2.04 -7.11
C GLY A 50 19.74 3.08 -6.03
N TYR A 51 20.67 3.36 -5.12
CA TYR A 51 20.50 4.36 -4.05
C TYR A 51 21.33 5.63 -4.32
N GLU A 52 20.66 6.79 -4.29
CA GLU A 52 21.31 8.11 -4.32
C GLU A 52 20.78 9.07 -3.24
N TYR A 53 19.48 9.03 -2.96
CA TYR A 53 18.83 9.90 -2.00
C TYR A 53 17.66 9.19 -1.30
N SER A 54 17.64 9.21 0.04
CA SER A 54 16.76 8.37 0.86
C SER A 54 15.27 8.63 0.68
N ARG A 55 14.87 9.83 0.20
CA ARG A 55 13.47 10.08 -0.18
C ARG A 55 13.05 9.25 -1.38
N SER A 56 13.95 9.03 -2.34
CA SER A 56 13.66 8.24 -3.53
C SER A 56 13.78 6.74 -3.25
N ALA A 57 14.85 6.32 -2.56
CA ALA A 57 15.06 4.93 -2.15
C ALA A 57 15.96 4.87 -0.92
N ASN A 58 15.66 4.02 0.06
CA ASN A 58 16.49 3.76 1.24
C ASN A 58 16.55 2.24 1.49
N PRO A 59 17.72 1.60 1.65
CA PRO A 59 17.81 0.14 1.77
C PRO A 59 16.97 -0.44 2.92
N THR A 60 16.94 0.25 4.07
CA THR A 60 16.12 -0.16 5.23
C THR A 60 14.63 -0.16 4.88
N ARG A 61 14.17 0.86 4.15
CA ARG A 61 12.77 0.94 3.71
C ARG A 61 12.46 -0.06 2.60
N THR A 62 13.39 -0.27 1.67
CA THR A 62 13.26 -1.26 0.60
C THR A 62 13.06 -2.66 1.17
N ALA A 63 13.73 -3.02 2.27
CA ALA A 63 13.50 -4.30 2.95
C ALA A 63 12.05 -4.46 3.42
N LEU A 64 11.47 -3.44 4.07
CA LEU A 64 10.05 -3.44 4.46
C LEU A 64 9.11 -3.50 3.25
N GLU A 65 9.39 -2.70 2.22
CA GLU A 65 8.62 -2.66 0.97
C GLU A 65 8.58 -4.04 0.30
N GLN A 66 9.71 -4.73 0.21
CA GLN A 66 9.82 -6.08 -0.35
C GLN A 66 9.13 -7.13 0.52
N CYS A 67 9.28 -7.06 1.84
CA CYS A 67 8.61 -7.96 2.76
C CYS A 67 7.09 -7.86 2.60
N MET A 68 6.53 -6.65 2.66
CA MET A 68 5.09 -6.44 2.55
C MET A 68 4.55 -6.82 1.17
N ALA A 69 5.31 -6.57 0.10
CA ALA A 69 4.93 -7.02 -1.24
C ALA A 69 4.79 -8.55 -1.30
N ALA A 70 5.79 -9.27 -0.78
CA ALA A 70 5.75 -10.73 -0.72
C ALA A 70 4.58 -11.27 0.13
N LEU A 71 4.30 -10.65 1.28
CA LEU A 71 3.21 -11.08 2.17
C LEU A 71 1.82 -10.91 1.56
N GLU A 72 1.62 -9.91 0.71
CA GLU A 72 0.36 -9.67 -0.02
C GLU A 72 0.30 -10.37 -1.38
N ALA A 73 1.33 -11.14 -1.74
CA ALA A 73 1.50 -11.77 -3.05
C ALA A 73 1.51 -10.75 -4.22
N GLY A 74 2.08 -9.56 -3.99
CA GLY A 74 2.35 -8.56 -5.01
C GLY A 74 3.85 -8.41 -5.32
N SER A 75 4.17 -7.67 -6.37
CA SER A 75 5.54 -7.43 -6.81
C SER A 75 6.11 -6.08 -6.38
N HIS A 76 5.26 -5.11 -6.00
CA HIS A 76 5.69 -3.75 -5.65
C HIS A 76 5.12 -3.30 -4.31
N GLY A 77 6.00 -2.90 -3.39
CA GLY A 77 5.65 -2.28 -2.11
C GLY A 77 6.15 -0.85 -2.01
N PHE A 78 5.38 0.01 -1.34
CA PHE A 78 5.76 1.40 -1.07
C PHE A 78 5.43 1.75 0.38
N ALA A 79 6.44 2.14 1.17
CA ALA A 79 6.24 2.44 2.59
C ALA A 79 6.16 3.95 2.85
N PHE A 80 5.14 4.34 3.63
CA PHE A 80 4.71 5.71 3.88
C PHE A 80 4.76 6.05 5.36
N ALA A 81 4.83 7.35 5.65
CA ALA A 81 4.82 7.88 7.01
C ALA A 81 3.53 7.59 7.81
N SER A 82 2.44 7.19 7.15
CA SER A 82 1.19 6.72 7.79
C SER A 82 0.27 6.04 6.77
N GLY A 83 -0.73 5.28 7.24
CA GLY A 83 -1.79 4.75 6.38
C GLY A 83 -2.54 5.83 5.59
N LEU A 84 -2.82 6.99 6.19
CA LEU A 84 -3.48 8.09 5.49
C LEU A 84 -2.57 8.75 4.43
N ALA A 85 -1.25 8.74 4.64
CA ALA A 85 -0.30 9.22 3.65
C ALA A 85 -0.20 8.26 2.44
N ALA A 86 -0.33 6.95 2.69
CA ALA A 86 -0.47 5.94 1.65
C ALA A 86 -1.76 6.17 0.83
N GLN A 87 -2.91 6.32 1.51
CA GLN A 87 -4.19 6.63 0.87
C GLN A 87 -4.14 7.93 0.05
N ASP A 88 -3.59 9.02 0.61
CA ASP A 88 -3.45 10.31 -0.09
C ASP A 88 -2.67 10.16 -1.39
N THR A 89 -1.55 9.44 -1.31
CA THR A 89 -0.64 9.26 -2.44
C THR A 89 -1.31 8.44 -3.54
N LEU A 90 -1.98 7.34 -3.19
CA LEU A 90 -2.73 6.52 -4.14
C LEU A 90 -3.82 7.33 -4.85
N LEU A 91 -4.66 8.04 -4.10
CA LEU A 91 -5.76 8.83 -4.68
C LEU A 91 -5.25 9.96 -5.59
N ARG A 92 -4.15 10.63 -5.24
CA ARG A 92 -3.53 11.62 -6.13
C ARG A 92 -2.85 11.01 -7.36
N THR A 93 -2.50 9.72 -7.30
CA THR A 93 -1.87 9.02 -8.42
C THR A 93 -2.91 8.65 -9.48
N VAL A 94 -4.07 8.14 -9.04
CA VAL A 94 -5.06 7.51 -9.95
C VAL A 94 -6.31 8.35 -10.22
N CYS A 95 -6.53 9.43 -9.47
CA CYS A 95 -7.66 10.33 -9.66
C CYS A 95 -7.21 11.72 -10.11
N SER A 96 -8.18 12.49 -10.60
CA SER A 96 -8.09 13.92 -10.94
C SER A 96 -9.39 14.63 -10.53
N PRO A 97 -9.40 15.97 -10.43
CA PRO A 97 -10.64 16.70 -10.17
C PRO A 97 -11.72 16.37 -11.21
N GLY A 98 -12.93 16.07 -10.74
CA GLY A 98 -14.09 15.64 -11.55
C GLY A 98 -14.26 14.12 -11.66
N ASP A 99 -13.25 13.33 -11.29
CA ASP A 99 -13.38 11.88 -11.14
C ASP A 99 -14.28 11.52 -9.96
N HIS A 100 -14.69 10.25 -9.93
CA HIS A 100 -15.58 9.69 -8.92
C HIS A 100 -14.95 8.47 -8.22
N VAL A 101 -15.26 8.28 -6.93
CA VAL A 101 -14.87 7.08 -6.17
C VAL A 101 -16.04 6.54 -5.35
N VAL A 102 -16.17 5.22 -5.28
CA VAL A 102 -17.13 4.57 -4.38
C VAL A 102 -16.39 4.20 -3.09
N VAL A 103 -16.98 4.50 -1.94
CA VAL A 103 -16.38 4.26 -0.61
C VAL A 103 -17.38 3.54 0.30
N PRO A 104 -16.95 2.83 1.35
CA PRO A 104 -17.89 2.25 2.30
C PRO A 104 -18.67 3.32 3.06
N ASP A 105 -19.94 3.01 3.37
CA ASP A 105 -20.79 3.78 4.29
C ASP A 105 -20.35 3.66 5.77
N ASP A 106 -19.48 2.70 6.06
CA ASP A 106 -18.83 2.47 7.34
C ASP A 106 -17.34 2.15 7.13
N ALA A 107 -16.48 3.09 7.51
CA ALA A 107 -15.03 3.00 7.36
C ALA A 107 -14.34 3.69 8.54
N TYR A 108 -13.02 3.52 8.61
CA TYR A 108 -12.18 4.33 9.48
C TYR A 108 -12.48 5.83 9.31
N GLY A 109 -12.80 6.52 10.41
CA GLY A 109 -13.17 7.94 10.37
C GLY A 109 -12.09 8.87 9.80
N GLY A 110 -10.82 8.46 9.79
CA GLY A 110 -9.75 9.19 9.09
C GLY A 110 -9.88 9.14 7.57
N THR A 111 -10.22 7.97 7.01
CA THR A 111 -10.51 7.75 5.59
C THR A 111 -11.67 8.62 5.14
N PHE A 112 -12.79 8.60 5.89
CA PHE A 112 -13.94 9.46 5.57
C PHE A 112 -13.59 10.95 5.65
N ARG A 113 -12.84 11.37 6.68
CA ARG A 113 -12.38 12.77 6.79
C ARG A 113 -11.53 13.18 5.58
N GLN A 114 -10.66 12.30 5.10
CA GLN A 114 -9.81 12.58 3.96
C GLN A 114 -10.61 12.73 2.67
N PHE A 115 -11.57 11.83 2.40
CA PHE A 115 -12.50 11.99 1.26
C PHE A 115 -13.34 13.27 1.39
N ALA A 116 -13.96 13.52 2.54
CA ALA A 116 -14.92 14.60 2.71
C ALA A 116 -14.31 16.02 2.79
N ARG A 117 -13.05 16.15 3.22
CA ARG A 117 -12.42 17.45 3.53
C ARG A 117 -11.10 17.72 2.83
N VAL A 118 -10.46 16.70 2.25
CA VAL A 118 -9.20 16.89 1.52
C VAL A 118 -9.45 16.66 0.05
N HIS A 119 -9.92 15.46 -0.34
CA HIS A 119 -10.14 15.15 -1.75
C HIS A 119 -11.44 15.76 -2.29
N GLY A 120 -12.49 15.86 -1.47
CA GLY A 120 -13.72 16.57 -1.83
C GLY A 120 -13.45 18.04 -2.18
N ASP A 121 -12.66 18.73 -1.34
CA ASP A 121 -12.25 20.12 -1.59
C ASP A 121 -11.28 20.24 -2.80
N TRP A 122 -10.54 19.17 -3.11
CA TRP A 122 -9.72 19.07 -4.33
C TRP A 122 -10.54 18.82 -5.60
N GLY A 123 -11.83 18.46 -5.47
CA GLY A 123 -12.74 18.22 -6.58
C GLY A 123 -12.97 16.74 -6.92
N LEU A 124 -12.61 15.81 -6.04
CA LEU A 124 -12.97 14.40 -6.17
C LEU A 124 -14.40 14.18 -5.64
N GLU A 125 -15.27 13.61 -6.47
CA GLU A 125 -16.61 13.21 -6.03
C GLU A 125 -16.58 11.80 -5.43
N TYR A 126 -17.45 11.53 -4.45
CA TYR A 126 -17.53 10.20 -3.83
C TYR A 126 -18.95 9.85 -3.39
N ASP A 127 -19.29 8.56 -3.51
CA ASP A 127 -20.54 7.98 -3.04
C ASP A 127 -20.28 6.95 -1.93
N PRO A 128 -20.76 7.19 -0.68
CA PRO A 128 -20.74 6.20 0.39
C PRO A 128 -21.84 5.15 0.18
N VAL A 129 -21.46 3.87 0.15
CA VAL A 129 -22.39 2.75 -0.10
C VAL A 129 -22.13 1.56 0.83
N PRO A 130 -23.14 0.74 1.15
CA PRO A 130 -22.94 -0.49 1.91
C PRO A 130 -22.25 -1.55 1.04
N LEU A 131 -20.94 -1.75 1.22
CA LEU A 131 -20.15 -2.69 0.40
C LEU A 131 -20.53 -4.17 0.58
N THR A 132 -21.35 -4.50 1.58
CA THR A 132 -21.97 -5.82 1.73
C THR A 132 -23.01 -6.10 0.64
N ASP A 133 -23.47 -5.08 -0.09
CA ASP A 133 -24.45 -5.14 -1.16
C ASP A 133 -23.77 -4.81 -2.50
N VAL A 134 -23.40 -5.86 -3.23
CA VAL A 134 -22.70 -5.74 -4.53
C VAL A 134 -23.55 -4.99 -5.56
N ASP A 135 -24.87 -5.16 -5.54
CA ASP A 135 -25.78 -4.47 -6.46
C ASP A 135 -25.83 -2.97 -6.17
N ALA A 136 -25.78 -2.58 -4.89
CA ALA A 136 -25.69 -1.16 -4.50
C ALA A 136 -24.37 -0.53 -4.98
N VAL A 137 -23.25 -1.27 -4.90
CA VAL A 137 -21.97 -0.79 -5.45
C VAL A 137 -22.05 -0.65 -6.97
N ALA A 138 -22.57 -1.66 -7.67
CA ALA A 138 -22.72 -1.63 -9.12
C ALA A 138 -23.60 -0.45 -9.59
N ALA A 139 -24.62 -0.08 -8.81
CA ALA A 139 -25.48 1.06 -9.12
C ALA A 139 -24.80 2.43 -8.91
N ALA A 140 -23.84 2.53 -7.98
CA ALA A 140 -23.09 3.76 -7.71
C ALA A 140 -21.91 3.97 -8.67
N VAL A 141 -21.39 2.89 -9.25
CA VAL A 141 -20.30 2.97 -10.22
C VAL A 141 -20.80 3.59 -11.54
N THR A 142 -20.13 4.67 -11.94
CA THR A 142 -20.30 5.32 -13.25
C THR A 142 -19.13 4.95 -14.19
N PRO A 143 -19.34 4.12 -15.23
CA PRO A 143 -18.27 3.69 -16.14
C PRO A 143 -17.52 4.85 -16.80
N GLY A 144 -16.19 4.73 -16.88
CA GLY A 144 -15.31 5.75 -17.46
C GLY A 144 -15.10 7.02 -16.61
N ARG A 145 -15.85 7.17 -15.51
CA ARG A 145 -15.72 8.27 -14.55
C ARG A 145 -15.27 7.80 -13.16
N THR A 146 -15.79 6.66 -12.72
CA THR A 146 -15.38 6.06 -11.44
C THR A 146 -13.98 5.51 -11.61
N ARG A 147 -13.06 5.97 -10.77
CA ARG A 147 -11.65 5.56 -10.83
C ARG A 147 -11.31 4.50 -9.80
N VAL A 148 -11.99 4.53 -8.65
CA VAL A 148 -11.69 3.64 -7.53
C VAL A 148 -13.00 3.16 -6.89
N VAL A 149 -13.08 1.86 -6.63
CA VAL A 149 -13.95 1.27 -5.62
C VAL A 149 -13.07 0.98 -4.41
N TRP A 150 -13.23 1.77 -3.35
CA TRP A 150 -12.49 1.64 -2.11
C TRP A 150 -13.21 0.67 -1.18
N VAL A 151 -12.50 -0.33 -0.68
CA VAL A 151 -13.05 -1.37 0.20
C VAL A 151 -12.27 -1.40 1.51
N GLU A 152 -12.98 -1.53 2.61
CA GLU A 152 -12.42 -1.86 3.93
C GLU A 152 -13.17 -3.10 4.41
N THR A 153 -12.48 -4.23 4.59
CA THR A 153 -13.13 -5.48 5.03
C THR A 153 -12.17 -6.34 5.85
N PRO A 154 -12.48 -6.64 7.12
CA PRO A 154 -13.63 -6.17 7.89
C PRO A 154 -13.64 -4.64 8.13
N THR A 155 -14.82 -4.01 8.15
CA THR A 155 -14.92 -2.57 8.44
C THR A 155 -14.64 -2.23 9.90
N ASN A 156 -14.11 -1.04 10.15
CA ASN A 156 -13.96 -0.45 11.47
C ASN A 156 -15.08 0.58 11.74
N PRO A 157 -15.89 0.43 12.81
CA PRO A 157 -15.79 -0.55 13.89
C PRO A 157 -16.77 -1.73 13.77
N LEU A 158 -17.66 -1.75 12.77
CA LEU A 158 -18.80 -2.68 12.76
C LEU A 158 -18.48 -4.08 12.24
N LEU A 159 -17.26 -4.31 11.76
CA LEU A 159 -16.76 -5.58 11.24
C LEU A 159 -17.63 -6.16 10.11
N ARG A 160 -18.18 -5.28 9.26
CA ARG A 160 -18.91 -5.71 8.07
C ARG A 160 -17.94 -6.34 7.08
N ILE A 161 -18.39 -7.37 6.38
CA ILE A 161 -17.58 -8.14 5.42
C ILE A 161 -18.07 -7.86 4.00
N ALA A 162 -17.16 -7.45 3.13
CA ALA A 162 -17.41 -7.28 1.71
C ALA A 162 -16.85 -8.46 0.91
N ASP A 163 -17.52 -8.84 -0.17
CA ASP A 163 -17.04 -9.86 -1.11
C ASP A 163 -16.06 -9.21 -2.10
N ILE A 164 -14.76 -9.36 -1.83
CA ILE A 164 -13.68 -8.70 -2.61
C ILE A 164 -13.74 -9.13 -4.08
N ALA A 165 -13.95 -10.41 -4.37
CA ALA A 165 -13.95 -10.92 -5.73
C ALA A 165 -15.14 -10.38 -6.54
N ALA A 166 -16.34 -10.37 -5.94
CA ALA A 166 -17.51 -9.80 -6.60
C ALA A 166 -17.37 -8.28 -6.84
N LEU A 167 -16.74 -7.56 -5.91
CA LEU A 167 -16.50 -6.12 -6.07
C LEU A 167 -15.37 -5.82 -7.09
N ALA A 168 -14.40 -6.71 -7.24
CA ALA A 168 -13.38 -6.63 -8.29
C ALA A 168 -14.04 -6.66 -9.68
N ASP A 169 -14.92 -7.65 -9.90
CA ASP A 169 -15.68 -7.76 -11.16
C ASP A 169 -16.46 -6.48 -11.49
N VAL A 170 -17.12 -5.88 -10.49
CA VAL A 170 -17.86 -4.62 -10.64
C VAL A 170 -16.93 -3.45 -10.99
N ALA A 171 -15.81 -3.30 -10.27
CA ALA A 171 -14.85 -2.24 -10.51
C ALA A 171 -14.23 -2.33 -11.91
N HIS A 172 -13.72 -3.51 -12.27
CA HIS A 172 -13.03 -3.76 -13.54
C HIS A 172 -13.97 -3.63 -14.74
N THR A 173 -15.23 -4.07 -14.63
CA THR A 173 -16.24 -3.88 -15.70
C THR A 173 -16.44 -2.41 -16.05
N ALA A 174 -16.27 -1.50 -15.09
CA ALA A 174 -16.41 -0.06 -15.28
C ALA A 174 -15.10 0.66 -15.67
N GLY A 175 -13.98 -0.08 -15.70
CA GLY A 175 -12.63 0.48 -15.88
C GLY A 175 -12.10 1.20 -14.64
N ALA A 176 -12.60 0.86 -13.45
CA ALA A 176 -12.13 1.37 -12.17
C ALA A 176 -11.17 0.36 -11.51
N LEU A 177 -10.32 0.86 -10.61
CA LEU A 177 -9.48 0.02 -9.75
C LEU A 177 -10.27 -0.40 -8.50
N LEU A 178 -10.04 -1.62 -8.03
CA LEU A 178 -10.42 -2.06 -6.69
C LEU A 178 -9.24 -1.85 -5.73
N VAL A 179 -9.46 -1.05 -4.69
CA VAL A 179 -8.47 -0.82 -3.63
C VAL A 179 -9.00 -1.38 -2.33
N VAL A 180 -8.22 -2.20 -1.63
CA VAL A 180 -8.61 -2.81 -0.37
C VAL A 180 -7.71 -2.32 0.77
N ASP A 181 -8.29 -1.61 1.73
CA ASP A 181 -7.68 -1.41 3.04
C ASP A 181 -7.79 -2.71 3.84
N ASN A 182 -6.66 -3.42 3.93
CA ASN A 182 -6.54 -4.73 4.55
C ASN A 182 -5.97 -4.65 5.98
N THR A 183 -5.95 -3.46 6.58
CA THR A 183 -5.34 -3.20 7.89
C THR A 183 -5.88 -4.12 9.00
N PHE A 184 -7.18 -4.39 9.01
CA PHE A 184 -7.82 -5.17 10.07
C PHE A 184 -7.53 -6.66 9.99
N ALA A 185 -7.51 -7.23 8.79
CA ALA A 185 -7.21 -8.65 8.60
C ALA A 185 -5.70 -8.92 8.65
N SER A 186 -4.88 -7.95 8.23
CA SER A 186 -3.45 -8.13 7.91
C SER A 186 -3.20 -9.14 6.78
N PRO A 187 -1.99 -9.16 6.19
CA PRO A 187 -1.67 -10.11 5.12
C PRO A 187 -1.73 -11.58 5.57
N TYR A 188 -1.72 -11.84 6.89
CA TYR A 188 -1.78 -13.20 7.45
C TYR A 188 -3.15 -13.86 7.28
N LEU A 189 -4.24 -13.08 7.33
CA LEU A 189 -5.60 -13.62 7.32
C LEU A 189 -6.32 -13.40 5.99
N GLN A 190 -5.87 -12.45 5.18
CA GLN A 190 -6.51 -12.08 3.91
C GLN A 190 -5.45 -11.51 2.96
N GLN A 191 -5.45 -11.95 1.71
CA GLN A 191 -4.56 -11.45 0.65
C GLN A 191 -5.41 -10.93 -0.53
N PRO A 192 -5.89 -9.68 -0.50
CA PRO A 192 -6.86 -9.19 -1.48
C PRO A 192 -6.38 -9.19 -2.94
N LEU A 193 -5.07 -9.09 -3.20
CA LEU A 193 -4.54 -9.18 -4.56
C LEU A 193 -4.91 -10.52 -5.23
N LEU A 194 -4.89 -11.62 -4.46
CA LEU A 194 -5.31 -12.94 -4.95
C LEU A 194 -6.82 -13.06 -5.20
N LEU A 195 -7.59 -12.08 -4.74
CA LEU A 195 -9.04 -11.98 -4.90
C LEU A 195 -9.45 -10.93 -5.94
N GLY A 196 -8.50 -10.34 -6.66
CA GLY A 196 -8.75 -9.39 -7.75
C GLY A 196 -8.64 -7.91 -7.36
N ALA A 197 -8.13 -7.58 -6.16
CA ALA A 197 -7.76 -6.19 -5.87
C ALA A 197 -6.56 -5.75 -6.72
N ASP A 198 -6.54 -4.48 -7.12
CA ASP A 198 -5.42 -3.88 -7.85
C ASP A 198 -4.36 -3.32 -6.88
N VAL A 199 -4.81 -2.81 -5.74
CA VAL A 199 -3.95 -2.26 -4.68
C VAL A 199 -4.45 -2.67 -3.31
N VAL A 200 -3.52 -3.07 -2.45
CA VAL A 200 -3.77 -3.28 -1.02
C VAL A 200 -3.10 -2.19 -0.21
N LEU A 201 -3.86 -1.61 0.72
CA LEU A 201 -3.37 -0.65 1.70
C LEU A 201 -3.30 -1.28 3.09
N HIS A 202 -2.23 -0.96 3.82
CA HIS A 202 -2.12 -1.20 5.26
C HIS A 202 -1.79 0.08 6.01
N SER A 203 -2.41 0.29 7.17
CA SER A 203 -1.78 1.03 8.26
C SER A 203 -0.87 0.08 9.03
N THR A 204 0.43 0.16 8.76
CA THR A 204 1.42 -0.68 9.46
C THR A 204 1.53 -0.35 10.94
N THR A 205 1.01 0.80 11.38
CA THR A 205 0.79 1.16 12.79
C THR A 205 0.04 0.08 13.60
N LYS A 206 -0.74 -0.79 12.93
CA LYS A 206 -1.62 -1.77 13.57
C LYS A 206 -0.91 -3.12 13.72
N TYR A 207 -1.47 -4.19 13.15
CA TYR A 207 -0.96 -5.54 13.34
C TYR A 207 0.44 -5.75 12.75
N CYS A 208 0.77 -5.07 11.64
CA CYS A 208 2.08 -5.24 11.01
C CYS A 208 3.21 -4.79 11.94
N GLY A 209 3.13 -3.57 12.50
CA GLY A 209 4.08 -3.08 13.48
C GLY A 209 3.89 -3.71 14.86
N GLY A 210 2.65 -4.01 15.27
CA GLY A 210 2.30 -4.85 16.43
C GLY A 210 2.60 -4.28 17.83
N HIS A 211 3.46 -3.27 17.93
CA HIS A 211 4.04 -2.81 19.20
C HIS A 211 3.57 -1.42 19.66
N SER A 212 2.69 -0.76 18.89
CA SER A 212 2.10 0.54 19.22
C SER A 212 3.12 1.67 19.45
N ASP A 213 4.29 1.60 18.83
CA ASP A 213 5.41 2.54 18.96
C ASP A 213 5.78 3.25 17.65
N VAL A 214 5.14 2.87 16.53
CA VAL A 214 5.39 3.42 15.19
C VAL A 214 4.08 3.75 14.46
N ILE A 215 4.09 4.84 13.70
CA ILE A 215 3.03 5.17 12.73
C ILE A 215 3.58 4.91 11.35
N GLY A 216 2.84 4.18 10.53
CA GLY A 216 3.23 3.88 9.16
C GLY A 216 2.07 3.42 8.29
N GLY A 217 2.35 3.35 6.99
CA GLY A 217 1.46 2.75 6.02
C GLY A 217 2.23 2.12 4.86
N VAL A 218 1.60 1.19 4.17
CA VAL A 218 2.17 0.56 2.97
C VAL A 218 1.08 0.42 1.90
N LEU A 219 1.46 0.63 0.65
CA LEU A 219 0.70 0.18 -0.52
C LEU A 219 1.42 -1.02 -1.13
N VAL A 220 0.67 -2.03 -1.54
CA VAL A 220 1.16 -3.14 -2.36
C VAL A 220 0.34 -3.23 -3.65
N ALA A 221 1.01 -3.41 -4.78
CA ALA A 221 0.40 -3.63 -6.09
C ALA A 221 1.20 -4.68 -6.87
N ASP A 222 0.57 -5.26 -7.90
CA ASP A 222 1.25 -6.19 -8.83
C ASP A 222 1.40 -5.65 -10.27
N ASP A 223 0.75 -4.52 -10.57
CA ASP A 223 0.83 -3.89 -11.89
C ASP A 223 2.04 -2.95 -12.02
N ASP A 224 2.90 -3.20 -13.00
CA ASP A 224 4.15 -2.46 -13.25
C ASP A 224 3.89 -0.98 -13.61
N ASP A 225 2.87 -0.70 -14.41
CA ASP A 225 2.54 0.66 -14.87
C ASP A 225 2.03 1.53 -13.71
N LEU A 226 1.14 0.98 -12.88
CA LEU A 226 0.67 1.62 -11.66
C LEU A 226 1.81 1.80 -10.65
N ALA A 227 2.68 0.80 -10.51
CA ALA A 227 3.84 0.89 -9.63
C ALA A 227 4.81 2.00 -10.07
N GLU A 228 5.01 2.23 -11.37
CA GLU A 228 5.82 3.35 -11.86
C GLU A 228 5.21 4.71 -11.46
N GLN A 229 3.89 4.87 -11.63
CA GLN A 229 3.19 6.09 -11.25
C GLN A 229 3.24 6.33 -9.72
N LEU A 230 3.03 5.29 -8.93
CA LEU A 230 3.14 5.33 -7.47
C LEU A 230 4.56 5.68 -7.03
N ARG A 231 5.59 5.12 -7.67
CA ARG A 231 7.00 5.42 -7.37
C ARG A 231 7.32 6.89 -7.62
N PHE A 232 6.84 7.44 -8.74
CA PHE A 232 6.97 8.86 -9.03
C PHE A 232 6.31 9.70 -7.93
N MET A 233 5.05 9.41 -7.58
CA MET A 233 4.28 10.17 -6.60
C MET A 233 4.84 10.05 -5.17
N HIS A 234 5.28 8.85 -4.77
CA HIS A 234 5.95 8.59 -3.48
C HIS A 234 7.19 9.47 -3.30
N ASN A 235 8.01 9.58 -4.35
CA ASN A 235 9.20 10.43 -4.35
C ASN A 235 8.87 11.92 -4.43
N ALA A 236 7.91 12.30 -5.28
CA ALA A 236 7.57 13.69 -5.59
C ALA A 236 6.81 14.37 -4.44
N VAL A 237 5.84 13.68 -3.84
CA VAL A 237 5.12 14.15 -2.64
C VAL A 237 6.01 14.02 -1.41
N GLY A 238 6.86 12.98 -1.35
CA GLY A 238 7.83 12.79 -0.28
C GLY A 238 7.22 12.29 1.03
N SER A 239 6.07 11.61 0.97
CA SER A 239 5.33 11.03 2.10
C SER A 239 5.94 9.71 2.62
N VAL A 240 7.23 9.49 2.39
CA VAL A 240 7.93 8.22 2.61
C VAL A 240 8.11 7.87 4.09
N ALA A 241 8.18 6.58 4.41
CA ALA A 241 8.56 6.11 5.74
C ALA A 241 10.06 6.41 6.03
N GLY A 242 10.35 6.80 7.26
CA GLY A 242 11.73 6.96 7.74
C GLY A 242 12.42 5.60 7.92
N PRO A 243 13.78 5.54 7.88
CA PRO A 243 14.50 4.28 8.02
C PRO A 243 14.33 3.62 9.41
N PHE A 244 14.21 4.42 10.48
CA PHE A 244 13.96 3.88 11.82
C PHE A 244 12.56 3.29 11.94
N ASP A 245 11.54 4.01 11.47
CA ASP A 245 10.15 3.54 11.47
C ASP A 245 10.01 2.28 10.61
N SER A 246 10.67 2.25 9.44
CA SER A 246 10.66 1.08 8.56
C SER A 246 11.29 -0.15 9.23
N TRP A 247 12.38 0.06 9.98
CA TRP A 247 13.05 -1.00 10.73
C TRP A 247 12.24 -1.49 11.94
N LEU A 248 11.48 -0.61 12.61
CA LEU A 248 10.61 -1.00 13.73
C LEU A 248 9.39 -1.80 13.29
N VAL A 249 8.91 -1.58 12.07
CA VAL A 249 7.78 -2.33 11.50
C VAL A 249 8.22 -3.71 10.98
N LEU A 250 9.44 -3.81 10.44
CA LEU A 250 10.00 -5.01 9.83
C LEU A 250 10.40 -6.07 10.88
#